data_AF-A0A965AN41-F1
#
_entry.id   AF-A0A965AN41-F1
#
_cell.length_a   1.000
_cell.length_b   1.000
_cell.length_c   1.000
_cell.angle_alpha   90.00
_cell.angle_beta   90.00
_cell.angle_gamma   90.00
#
_symmetry.space_group_name_H-M   'P 1'
#
loop_
_entity.id
_entity.type
_entity.pdbx_description
1 polymer ?
#
loop_
_entity_poly.entity_id
_entity_poly.type
_entity_poly.pdbx_seq_one_letter_code
_entity_poly.pdbx_strand_id
1 'polypeptide(L)'
;FVVVNCAAMAPERMEPELFGLEAARASGEEGRKIGLFEQAHNGTLLFDEIGDMPLETQGKIVRVLQEQTFEPVGGRQKIQVDVRVVATTTRDLQQEISEGRFREDLYYRLNVVPLEVPDLSERREDIPRLAEHFIRRAAETGGMPPRRIGPDAMSALQSHDWPGNVRQLRNVIEWLMIMAPSDPLQPIRADMLPPELSERTPRALQGAGQTEFLSLSLRDAREEFERQYLEAQINRFGGNVSKTAAFVGMERSALHRKLKSLGVQGPTIRSTD
;
A
#
# COMPACT_ATOMS: atom_id res chain seq x y z
N PHE A 1 -11.96 -19.36 -8.82
CA PHE A 1 -11.68 -18.16 -8.03
C PHE A 1 -12.27 -16.99 -8.79
N VAL A 2 -13.22 -16.27 -8.18
CA VAL A 2 -13.96 -15.17 -8.79
C VAL A 2 -13.72 -13.91 -7.97
N VAL A 3 -13.53 -12.77 -8.63
CA VAL A 3 -13.30 -11.47 -7.98
C VAL A 3 -14.40 -10.51 -8.39
N VAL A 4 -14.94 -9.78 -7.44
CA VAL A 4 -15.86 -8.67 -7.67
C VAL A 4 -15.32 -7.42 -6.99
N ASN A 5 -15.17 -6.34 -7.75
CA ASN A 5 -14.81 -5.05 -7.19
C ASN A 5 -16.09 -4.23 -6.99
N CYS A 6 -16.45 -4.00 -5.73
CA CYS A 6 -17.71 -3.36 -5.37
C CYS A 6 -17.67 -1.85 -5.66
N ALA A 7 -16.50 -1.22 -5.51
CA ALA A 7 -16.32 0.20 -5.80
C ALA A 7 -16.44 0.56 -7.30
N ALA A 8 -16.09 -0.36 -8.20
CA ALA A 8 -16.15 -0.16 -9.65
C ALA A 8 -17.53 -0.48 -10.25
N MET A 9 -18.44 -1.06 -9.46
CA MET A 9 -19.74 -1.53 -9.94
C MET A 9 -20.85 -0.55 -9.59
N ALA A 10 -21.65 -0.17 -10.58
CA ALA A 10 -22.82 0.66 -10.36
C ALA A 10 -23.80 -0.04 -9.41
N PRO A 11 -24.36 0.65 -8.39
CA PRO A 11 -25.28 0.05 -7.40
C PRO A 11 -26.40 -0.79 -8.01
N GLU A 12 -27.03 -0.28 -9.06
CA GLU A 12 -28.14 -0.92 -9.78
C GLU A 12 -27.75 -2.22 -10.51
N ARG A 13 -26.45 -2.38 -10.82
CA ARG A 13 -25.92 -3.59 -11.46
C ARG A 13 -25.45 -4.63 -10.45
N MET A 14 -25.31 -4.27 -9.18
CA MET A 14 -24.66 -5.13 -8.20
C MET A 14 -25.43 -6.42 -7.95
N GLU A 15 -26.73 -6.35 -7.73
CA GLU A 15 -27.53 -7.56 -7.50
C GLU A 15 -27.61 -8.46 -8.75
N PRO A 16 -27.89 -7.94 -9.97
CA PRO A 16 -27.89 -8.76 -11.18
C PRO A 16 -26.56 -9.45 -11.48
N GLU A 17 -25.41 -8.82 -11.18
CA GLU A 17 -24.11 -9.46 -11.35
C GLU A 17 -23.86 -10.52 -10.27
N LEU A 18 -24.14 -10.22 -9.00
CA LEU A 18 -23.88 -11.16 -7.89
C LEU A 18 -24.79 -12.39 -7.92
N PHE A 19 -26.09 -12.18 -8.11
CA PHE A 19 -27.13 -13.21 -7.99
C PHE A 19 -27.68 -13.67 -9.33
N GLY A 20 -27.30 -13.02 -10.44
CA GLY A 20 -27.84 -13.35 -11.75
C GLY A 20 -29.26 -12.83 -11.97
N LEU A 21 -29.79 -13.09 -13.16
CA LEU A 21 -31.13 -12.70 -13.59
C LEU A 21 -31.90 -13.93 -14.07
N GLU A 22 -33.14 -14.06 -13.62
CA GLU A 22 -34.06 -15.02 -14.20
C GLU A 22 -34.53 -14.54 -15.58
N ALA A 23 -34.69 -15.45 -16.54
CA ALA A 23 -35.19 -15.09 -17.87
C ALA A 23 -36.66 -14.63 -17.78
N ALA A 24 -36.97 -13.45 -18.31
CA ALA A 24 -38.34 -12.98 -18.39
C ALA A 24 -39.10 -13.80 -19.45
N ARG A 25 -40.18 -14.48 -19.03
CA ARG A 25 -41.04 -15.29 -19.91
C ARG A 25 -41.65 -14.52 -21.10
N ALA A 26 -41.62 -13.18 -21.08
CA ALA A 26 -42.33 -12.32 -22.04
C ALA A 26 -41.46 -11.74 -23.17
N SER A 27 -40.13 -11.77 -23.06
CA SER A 27 -39.25 -11.01 -23.98
C SER A 27 -38.59 -11.82 -25.10
N GLY A 28 -38.78 -13.14 -25.18
CA GLY A 28 -38.32 -13.96 -26.32
C GLY A 28 -36.79 -14.06 -26.51
N GLU A 29 -35.98 -13.23 -25.85
CA GLU A 29 -34.52 -13.25 -25.86
C GLU A 29 -33.96 -14.02 -24.65
N GLU A 30 -33.31 -15.14 -25.00
CA GLU A 30 -32.14 -15.82 -24.42
C GLU A 30 -31.85 -15.75 -22.90
N GLY A 31 -31.93 -16.92 -22.27
CA GLY A 31 -31.00 -17.38 -21.21
C GLY A 31 -31.06 -16.71 -19.84
N ARG A 32 -31.18 -17.51 -18.78
CA ARG A 32 -30.88 -17.06 -17.41
C ARG A 32 -29.43 -16.55 -17.34
N LYS A 33 -29.21 -15.36 -16.77
CA LYS A 33 -27.85 -14.85 -16.51
C LYS A 33 -27.33 -15.47 -15.22
N ILE A 34 -26.21 -16.18 -15.30
CA ILE A 34 -25.55 -16.81 -14.15
C ILE A 34 -24.83 -15.73 -13.33
N GLY A 35 -25.15 -15.66 -12.03
CA GLY A 35 -24.52 -14.72 -11.10
C GLY A 35 -23.14 -15.16 -10.60
N LEU A 36 -22.38 -14.22 -10.04
CA LEU A 36 -21.02 -14.47 -9.54
C LEU A 36 -20.97 -15.48 -8.39
N PHE A 37 -21.99 -15.54 -7.54
CA PHE A 37 -22.07 -16.57 -6.49
C PHE A 37 -22.17 -17.98 -7.07
N GLU A 38 -22.98 -18.16 -8.12
CA GLU A 38 -23.11 -19.44 -8.81
C GLU A 38 -21.85 -19.80 -9.59
N GLN A 39 -21.21 -18.83 -10.26
CA GLN A 39 -19.92 -19.03 -10.91
C GLN A 39 -18.82 -19.42 -9.92
N ALA A 40 -18.90 -18.96 -8.67
CA ALA A 40 -17.94 -19.26 -7.62
C ALA A 40 -18.26 -20.55 -6.83
N HIS A 41 -19.32 -21.27 -7.18
CA HIS A 41 -19.71 -22.50 -6.48
C HIS A 41 -18.57 -23.54 -6.47
N ASN A 42 -18.34 -24.15 -5.30
CA ASN A 42 -17.21 -25.02 -4.98
C ASN A 42 -15.84 -24.34 -5.13
N GLY A 43 -15.81 -23.01 -5.01
CA GLY A 43 -14.63 -22.20 -5.20
C GLY A 43 -14.51 -21.08 -4.17
N THR A 44 -14.02 -19.93 -4.62
CA THR A 44 -13.79 -18.77 -3.76
C THR A 44 -14.26 -17.52 -4.48
N LEU A 45 -15.01 -16.68 -3.75
CA LEU A 45 -15.46 -15.37 -4.18
C LEU A 45 -14.76 -14.31 -3.32
N LEU A 46 -14.02 -13.40 -3.97
CA LEU A 46 -13.38 -12.25 -3.34
C LEU A 46 -14.24 -11.00 -3.58
N PHE A 47 -14.74 -10.39 -2.51
CA PHE A 47 -15.30 -9.04 -2.53
C PHE A 47 -14.19 -8.03 -2.28
N ASP A 48 -13.81 -7.31 -3.33
CA ASP A 48 -12.89 -6.18 -3.24
C ASP A 48 -13.67 -4.90 -2.92
N GLU A 49 -13.22 -4.17 -1.89
CA GLU A 49 -13.86 -2.98 -1.35
C GLU A 49 -15.33 -3.18 -0.90
N ILE A 50 -15.58 -4.16 -0.02
CA ILE A 50 -16.94 -4.50 0.44
C ILE A 50 -17.69 -3.32 1.08
N GLY A 51 -16.97 -2.33 1.63
CA GLY A 51 -17.57 -1.14 2.24
C GLY A 51 -18.27 -0.20 1.25
N ASP A 52 -18.02 -0.32 -0.06
CA ASP A 52 -18.68 0.45 -1.11
C ASP A 52 -20.02 -0.16 -1.56
N MET A 53 -20.41 -1.29 -0.98
CA MET A 53 -21.64 -1.99 -1.34
C MET A 53 -22.91 -1.31 -0.81
N PRO A 54 -24.00 -1.21 -1.60
CA PRO A 54 -25.29 -0.71 -1.12
C PRO A 54 -25.88 -1.58 0.00
N LEU A 55 -26.52 -0.94 0.99
CA LEU A 55 -27.13 -1.61 2.16
C LEU A 55 -28.11 -2.74 1.80
N GLU A 56 -28.87 -2.55 0.71
CA GLU A 56 -29.85 -3.53 0.22
C GLU A 56 -29.15 -4.82 -0.21
N THR A 57 -28.06 -4.68 -0.97
CA THR A 57 -27.22 -5.80 -1.40
C THR A 57 -26.54 -6.47 -0.22
N GLN A 58 -26.04 -5.69 0.76
CA GLN A 58 -25.45 -6.23 1.98
C GLN A 58 -26.41 -7.19 2.70
N GLY A 59 -27.69 -6.82 2.82
CA GLY A 59 -28.71 -7.67 3.45
C GLY A 59 -28.93 -9.01 2.72
N LYS A 60 -28.85 -9.03 1.39
CA LYS A 60 -28.91 -10.28 0.63
C LYS A 60 -27.67 -11.14 0.84
N ILE A 61 -26.48 -10.53 0.89
CA ILE A 61 -25.24 -11.27 1.16
C ILE A 61 -25.30 -11.96 2.52
N VAL A 62 -25.78 -11.28 3.57
CA VAL A 62 -25.96 -11.90 4.89
C VAL A 62 -26.75 -13.21 4.80
N ARG A 63 -27.85 -13.22 4.03
CA ARG A 63 -28.66 -14.42 3.82
C ARG A 63 -27.89 -15.51 3.10
N VAL A 64 -27.15 -15.18 2.04
CA VAL A 64 -26.35 -16.18 1.30
C VAL A 64 -25.25 -16.78 2.17
N LEU A 65 -24.55 -15.95 2.96
CA LEU A 65 -23.51 -16.42 3.88
C LEU A 65 -24.06 -17.33 4.99
N GLN A 66 -25.32 -17.15 5.38
CA GLN A 66 -25.94 -17.94 6.44
C GLN A 66 -26.66 -19.19 5.93
N GLU A 67 -27.42 -19.07 4.85
CA GLU A 67 -28.28 -20.14 4.31
C GLU A 67 -27.61 -20.92 3.18
N GLN A 68 -26.47 -20.47 2.65
CA GLN A 68 -25.82 -21.03 1.46
C GLN A 68 -26.77 -21.16 0.27
N THR A 69 -27.82 -20.33 0.22
CA THR A 69 -28.80 -20.30 -0.84
C THR A 69 -29.20 -18.87 -1.17
N PHE A 70 -29.62 -18.63 -2.41
CA PHE A 70 -30.16 -17.34 -2.85
C PHE A 70 -31.15 -17.51 -4.00
N GLU A 71 -31.86 -16.44 -4.35
CA GLU A 71 -32.77 -16.40 -5.50
C GLU A 71 -32.23 -15.41 -6.54
N PRO A 72 -32.25 -15.72 -7.84
CA PRO A 72 -31.90 -14.76 -8.89
C PRO A 72 -32.80 -13.54 -8.84
N VAL A 73 -32.29 -12.41 -9.34
CA VAL A 73 -33.11 -11.21 -9.48
C VAL A 73 -34.26 -11.50 -10.45
N GLY A 74 -35.49 -11.26 -10.00
CA GLY A 74 -36.72 -11.56 -10.75
C GLY A 74 -37.15 -13.03 -10.73
N GLY A 75 -36.36 -13.92 -10.10
CA GLY A 75 -36.66 -15.33 -9.94
C GLY A 75 -37.26 -15.66 -8.56
N ARG A 76 -37.75 -16.90 -8.42
CA ARG A 76 -38.16 -17.50 -7.13
C ARG A 76 -37.50 -18.86 -6.86
N GLN A 77 -36.73 -19.35 -7.83
CA GLN A 77 -36.03 -20.62 -7.68
C GLN A 77 -34.80 -20.38 -6.80
N LYS A 78 -34.76 -21.04 -5.64
CA LYS A 78 -33.57 -21.03 -4.79
C LYS A 78 -32.44 -21.81 -5.46
N ILE A 79 -31.26 -21.25 -5.40
CA ILE A 79 -29.99 -21.84 -5.86
C ILE A 79 -29.14 -22.05 -4.62
N GLN A 80 -28.64 -23.26 -4.45
CA GLN A 80 -27.70 -23.59 -3.38
C GLN A 80 -26.26 -23.43 -3.87
N VAL A 81 -25.42 -22.82 -3.04
CA VAL A 81 -24.00 -22.61 -3.33
C VAL A 81 -23.15 -22.85 -2.09
N ASP A 82 -22.09 -23.64 -2.26
CA ASP A 82 -20.95 -23.67 -1.36
C ASP A 82 -19.83 -22.78 -1.91
N VAL A 83 -19.47 -21.71 -1.21
CA VAL A 83 -18.47 -20.73 -1.66
C VAL A 83 -17.66 -20.27 -0.46
N ARG A 84 -16.34 -20.31 -0.58
CA ARG A 84 -15.46 -19.59 0.35
C ARG A 84 -15.48 -18.10 0.04
N VAL A 85 -15.84 -17.28 1.01
CA VAL A 85 -15.85 -15.82 0.84
C VAL A 85 -14.60 -15.20 1.46
N VAL A 86 -13.99 -14.27 0.72
CA VAL A 86 -12.94 -13.38 1.19
C VAL A 86 -13.40 -11.96 0.91
N ALA A 87 -13.21 -11.04 1.83
CA ALA A 87 -13.54 -9.63 1.64
C ALA A 87 -12.35 -8.74 2.00
N THR A 88 -12.16 -7.67 1.24
CA THR A 88 -11.18 -6.62 1.52
C THR A 88 -11.89 -5.28 1.62
N THR A 89 -11.29 -4.33 2.34
CA THR A 89 -11.72 -2.94 2.34
C THR A 89 -10.61 -2.04 2.82
N THR A 90 -10.61 -0.79 2.35
CA THR A 90 -9.79 0.30 2.89
C THR A 90 -10.55 1.19 3.88
N ARG A 91 -11.85 0.96 4.08
CA ARG A 91 -12.70 1.73 5.00
C ARG A 91 -12.67 1.15 6.41
N ASP A 92 -12.84 2.02 7.41
CA ASP A 92 -13.13 1.59 8.78
C ASP A 92 -14.59 1.12 8.87
N LEU A 93 -14.80 -0.20 8.85
CA LEU A 93 -16.15 -0.77 8.91
C LEU A 93 -16.87 -0.49 10.23
N GLN A 94 -16.16 -0.27 11.34
CA GLN A 94 -16.81 0.09 12.62
C GLN A 94 -17.40 1.50 12.52
N GLN A 95 -16.66 2.42 11.92
CA GLN A 95 -17.18 3.76 11.62
C GLN A 95 -18.36 3.69 10.65
N GLU A 96 -18.25 2.93 9.55
CA GLU A 96 -19.35 2.78 8.58
C GLU A 96 -20.63 2.17 9.20
N ILE A 97 -20.50 1.27 10.18
CA ILE A 97 -21.63 0.75 10.96
C ILE A 97 -22.27 1.86 11.80
N SER A 98 -21.46 2.64 12.52
CA SER A 98 -21.95 3.72 13.38
C SER A 98 -22.70 4.80 12.59
N GLU A 99 -22.31 5.01 11.33
CA GLU A 99 -22.91 5.97 10.42
C GLU A 99 -24.06 5.36 9.59
N GLY A 100 -24.42 4.10 9.87
CA GLY A 100 -25.55 3.39 9.25
C GLY A 100 -25.34 3.02 7.78
N ARG A 101 -24.10 3.07 7.27
CA ARG A 101 -23.76 2.75 5.87
C ARG A 101 -23.32 1.30 5.68
N PHE A 102 -22.99 0.61 6.77
CA PHE A 102 -22.66 -0.81 6.74
C PHE A 102 -23.45 -1.58 7.79
N ARG A 103 -23.89 -2.78 7.44
CA ARG A 103 -24.67 -3.61 8.35
C ARG A 103 -23.76 -4.33 9.34
N GLU A 104 -24.13 -4.22 10.62
CA GLU A 104 -23.43 -4.90 11.71
C GLU A 104 -23.47 -6.43 11.58
N ASP A 105 -24.59 -7.01 11.14
CA ASP A 105 -24.73 -8.45 10.95
C ASP A 105 -23.82 -9.00 9.84
N LEU A 106 -23.63 -8.24 8.76
CA LEU A 106 -22.68 -8.58 7.71
C LEU A 106 -21.23 -8.51 8.22
N TYR A 107 -20.90 -7.48 9.00
CA TYR A 107 -19.57 -7.32 9.57
C TYR A 107 -19.16 -8.54 10.38
N TYR A 108 -19.99 -8.99 11.32
CA TYR A 108 -19.65 -10.16 12.14
C TYR A 108 -19.60 -11.48 11.36
N ARG A 109 -20.31 -11.58 10.23
CA ARG A 109 -20.21 -12.75 9.32
C ARG A 109 -18.92 -12.76 8.52
N LEU A 110 -18.37 -11.60 8.18
CA LEU A 110 -17.13 -11.48 7.42
C LEU A 110 -15.89 -11.48 8.33
N ASN A 111 -15.97 -10.81 9.48
CA ASN A 111 -14.85 -10.59 10.40
C ASN A 111 -14.58 -11.78 11.32
N VAL A 112 -14.56 -12.99 10.75
CA VAL A 112 -14.25 -14.24 11.48
C VAL A 112 -12.74 -14.42 11.63
N VAL A 113 -11.98 -14.09 10.57
CA VAL A 113 -10.51 -14.12 10.56
C VAL A 113 -10.01 -12.81 9.95
N PRO A 114 -9.81 -11.75 10.77
CA PRO A 114 -9.26 -10.50 10.28
C PRO A 114 -7.81 -10.67 9.86
N LEU A 115 -7.45 -10.07 8.72
CA LEU A 115 -6.08 -9.97 8.24
C LEU A 115 -5.78 -8.50 7.95
N GLU A 116 -4.96 -7.90 8.81
CA GLU A 116 -4.48 -6.55 8.62
C GLU A 116 -3.25 -6.57 7.69
N VAL A 117 -3.29 -5.75 6.64
CA VAL A 117 -2.18 -5.61 5.70
C VAL A 117 -1.43 -4.34 6.08
N PRO A 118 -0.18 -4.45 6.57
CA PRO A 118 0.59 -3.29 6.99
C PRO A 118 0.97 -2.41 5.80
N ASP A 119 1.10 -1.12 6.07
CA ASP A 119 1.58 -0.16 5.08
C ASP A 119 3.06 -0.42 4.74
N LEU A 120 3.46 0.01 3.54
CA LEU A 120 4.83 -0.11 3.05
C LEU A 120 5.82 0.68 3.91
N SER A 121 5.36 1.76 4.55
CA SER A 121 6.14 2.55 5.51
C SER A 121 6.49 1.80 6.78
N GLU A 122 5.74 0.74 7.12
CA GLU A 122 6.00 -0.18 8.24
C GLU A 122 6.91 -1.35 7.83
N ARG A 123 7.04 -1.58 6.52
CA ARG A 123 7.85 -2.66 5.92
C ARG A 123 8.94 -2.11 5.00
N ARG A 124 9.67 -1.10 5.49
CA ARG A 124 10.71 -0.40 4.71
C ARG A 124 11.83 -1.33 4.24
N GLU A 125 12.11 -2.39 4.99
CA GLU A 125 13.09 -3.42 4.65
C GLU A 125 12.74 -4.25 3.41
N ASP A 126 11.47 -4.27 2.99
CA ASP A 126 11.03 -4.98 1.78
C ASP A 126 11.13 -4.13 0.52
N ILE A 127 11.26 -2.80 0.67
CA ILE A 127 11.37 -1.85 -0.45
C ILE A 127 12.51 -2.22 -1.42
N PRO A 128 13.73 -2.59 -0.98
CA PRO A 128 14.80 -2.98 -1.90
C PRO A 128 14.42 -4.16 -2.80
N ARG A 129 13.77 -5.19 -2.25
CA ARG A 129 13.34 -6.39 -2.99
C ARG A 129 12.19 -6.08 -3.94
N LEU A 130 11.23 -5.26 -3.50
CA LEU A 130 10.13 -4.80 -4.33
C LEU A 130 10.62 -3.93 -5.49
N ALA A 131 11.53 -3.00 -5.23
CA ALA A 131 12.12 -2.14 -6.25
C ALA A 131 12.88 -2.96 -7.31
N GLU A 132 13.70 -3.94 -6.89
CA GLU A 132 14.39 -4.83 -7.83
C GLU A 132 13.40 -5.63 -8.69
N HIS A 133 12.33 -6.14 -8.08
CA HIS A 133 11.27 -6.86 -8.80
C HIS A 133 10.61 -5.96 -9.86
N PHE A 134 10.24 -4.73 -9.50
CA PHE A 134 9.59 -3.81 -10.44
C PHE A 134 10.53 -3.34 -11.55
N ILE A 135 11.82 -3.11 -11.27
CA ILE A 135 12.81 -2.82 -12.31
C ILE A 135 12.86 -3.95 -13.33
N ARG A 136 12.97 -5.19 -12.87
CA ARG A 136 13.09 -6.35 -13.75
C ARG A 136 11.87 -6.47 -14.65
N ARG A 137 10.68 -6.33 -14.07
CA ARG A 137 9.42 -6.38 -14.80
C ARG A 137 9.27 -5.23 -15.81
N ALA A 138 9.65 -4.01 -15.42
CA ALA A 138 9.62 -2.84 -16.30
C ALA A 138 10.63 -2.98 -17.45
N ALA A 139 11.83 -3.51 -17.17
CA ALA A 139 12.86 -3.80 -18.16
C ALA A 139 12.38 -4.82 -19.21
N GLU A 140 11.79 -5.93 -18.76
CA GLU A 140 11.19 -6.95 -19.63
C GLU A 140 10.07 -6.38 -20.50
N THR A 141 9.15 -5.61 -19.91
CA THR A 141 8.00 -5.02 -20.63
C THR A 141 8.44 -3.95 -21.62
N GLY A 142 9.46 -3.15 -21.28
CA GLY A 142 9.99 -2.07 -22.11
C GLY A 142 11.05 -2.50 -23.12
N GLY A 143 11.44 -3.78 -23.15
CA GLY A 143 12.50 -4.27 -24.04
C GLY A 143 13.88 -3.64 -23.77
N MET A 144 14.13 -3.21 -22.53
CA MET A 144 15.36 -2.51 -22.13
C MET A 144 16.12 -3.30 -21.07
N PRO A 145 17.43 -3.12 -20.92
CA PRO A 145 18.19 -3.79 -19.85
C PRO A 145 17.75 -3.29 -18.45
N PRO A 146 17.74 -4.18 -17.44
CA PRO A 146 17.44 -3.78 -16.06
C PRO A 146 18.54 -2.86 -15.52
N ARG A 147 18.14 -1.88 -14.71
CA ARG A 147 19.04 -0.90 -14.10
C ARG A 147 19.31 -1.18 -12.64
N ARG A 148 20.42 -0.66 -12.13
CA ARG A 148 20.73 -0.71 -10.70
C ARG A 148 20.27 0.58 -10.03
N ILE A 149 19.70 0.47 -8.83
CA ILE A 149 19.43 1.63 -7.98
C ILE A 149 20.69 1.90 -7.14
N GLY A 150 21.16 3.14 -7.16
CA GLY A 150 22.26 3.61 -6.34
C GLY A 150 21.91 3.61 -4.84
N PRO A 151 22.89 3.50 -3.94
CA PRO A 151 22.66 3.45 -2.50
C PRO A 151 21.98 4.71 -1.95
N ASP A 152 22.21 5.86 -2.58
CA ASP A 152 21.58 7.16 -2.29
C ASP A 152 20.08 7.15 -2.64
N ALA A 153 19.73 6.76 -3.87
CA ALA A 153 18.35 6.62 -4.32
C ALA A 153 17.60 5.56 -3.49
N MET A 154 18.24 4.43 -3.20
CA MET A 154 17.65 3.36 -2.40
C MET A 154 17.40 3.82 -0.95
N SER A 155 18.25 4.69 -0.40
CA SER A 155 18.03 5.28 0.92
C SER A 155 16.84 6.24 0.90
N ALA A 156 16.71 7.06 -0.14
CA ALA A 156 15.56 7.95 -0.31
C ALA A 156 14.24 7.16 -0.46
N LEU A 157 14.22 6.11 -1.27
CA LEU A 157 13.07 5.21 -1.42
C LEU A 157 12.65 4.57 -0.09
N GLN A 158 13.59 4.13 0.74
CA GLN A 158 13.28 3.57 2.06
C GLN A 158 12.85 4.63 3.10
N SER A 159 13.26 5.88 2.92
CA SER A 159 12.92 6.97 3.85
C SER A 159 11.52 7.54 3.63
N HIS A 160 10.94 7.33 2.44
CA HIS A 160 9.64 7.86 2.07
C HIS A 160 8.46 7.11 2.74
N ASP A 161 7.35 7.81 2.95
CA ASP A 161 6.18 7.30 3.69
C ASP A 161 5.20 6.49 2.83
N TRP A 162 5.33 6.56 1.50
CA TRP A 162 4.53 5.78 0.54
C TRP A 162 3.01 5.78 0.79
N PRO A 163 2.33 6.94 0.78
CA PRO A 163 0.86 6.99 0.96
C PRO A 163 0.08 6.17 -0.08
N GLY A 164 0.64 5.96 -1.28
CA GLY A 164 0.06 5.05 -2.29
C GLY A 164 0.63 3.64 -2.26
N ASN A 165 1.33 3.27 -1.18
CA ASN A 165 1.87 1.94 -0.89
C ASN A 165 2.67 1.36 -2.09
N VAL A 166 2.62 0.05 -2.26
CA VAL A 166 3.28 -0.71 -3.34
C VAL A 166 2.92 -0.18 -4.74
N ARG A 167 1.70 0.35 -4.93
CA ARG A 167 1.26 0.90 -6.22
C ARG A 167 2.05 2.17 -6.57
N GLN A 168 2.24 3.07 -5.61
CA GLN A 168 3.06 4.26 -5.81
C GLN A 168 4.53 3.91 -6.04
N LEU A 169 5.09 2.97 -5.26
CA LEU A 169 6.46 2.49 -5.47
C LEU A 169 6.65 1.94 -6.89
N ARG A 170 5.74 1.08 -7.36
CA ARG A 170 5.79 0.55 -8.73
C ARG A 170 5.79 1.68 -9.77
N ASN A 171 4.86 2.63 -9.67
CA ASN A 171 4.74 3.72 -10.63
C ASN A 171 6.01 4.61 -10.67
N VAL A 172 6.62 4.87 -9.51
CA VAL A 172 7.90 5.59 -9.42
C VAL A 172 9.01 4.82 -10.13
N ILE A 173 9.12 3.51 -9.90
CA ILE A 173 10.14 2.67 -10.54
C ILE A 173 9.93 2.61 -12.06
N GLU A 174 8.69 2.45 -12.53
CA GLU A 174 8.36 2.47 -13.95
C GLU A 174 8.72 3.82 -14.60
N TRP A 175 8.38 4.93 -13.93
CA TRP A 175 8.76 6.26 -14.38
C TRP A 175 10.29 6.44 -14.45
N LEU A 176 11.02 5.96 -13.44
CA LEU A 176 12.49 6.00 -13.44
C LEU A 176 13.08 5.21 -14.61
N MET A 177 12.52 4.04 -14.94
CA MET A 177 12.99 3.24 -16.08
C MET A 177 12.81 3.97 -17.42
N ILE A 178 11.76 4.80 -17.56
CA ILE A 178 11.51 5.62 -18.75
C ILE A 178 12.45 6.83 -18.81
N MET A 179 12.67 7.49 -17.67
CA MET A 179 13.42 8.76 -17.61
C MET A 179 14.93 8.58 -17.48
N ALA A 180 15.39 7.37 -17.15
CA ALA A 180 16.80 7.16 -16.84
C ALA A 180 17.72 7.35 -18.07
N PRO A 181 18.96 7.85 -17.86
CA PRO A 181 19.90 8.21 -18.94
C PRO A 181 20.22 7.03 -19.87
N SER A 182 20.63 7.27 -21.11
CA SER A 182 20.81 6.20 -22.11
C SER A 182 21.81 5.08 -21.72
N ASP A 183 22.73 5.32 -20.79
CA ASP A 183 23.69 4.32 -20.31
C ASP A 183 23.06 3.39 -19.25
N PRO A 184 22.89 2.09 -19.53
CA PRO A 184 22.37 1.12 -18.57
C PRO A 184 23.30 0.81 -17.39
N LEU A 185 24.60 1.10 -17.52
CA LEU A 185 25.58 0.85 -16.47
C LEU A 185 25.56 1.93 -15.38
N GLN A 186 24.98 3.10 -15.68
CA GLN A 186 24.85 4.16 -14.72
C GLN A 186 23.73 3.85 -13.71
N PRO A 187 24.02 3.80 -12.40
CA PRO A 187 22.99 3.56 -11.40
C PRO A 187 22.04 4.76 -11.29
N ILE A 188 20.78 4.48 -10.97
CA ILE A 188 19.78 5.50 -10.64
C ILE A 188 20.21 6.20 -9.35
N ARG A 189 20.37 7.53 -9.42
CA ARG A 189 20.80 8.37 -8.29
C ARG A 189 19.62 9.11 -7.66
N ALA A 190 19.82 9.63 -6.44
CA ALA A 190 18.75 10.29 -5.70
C ALA A 190 18.21 11.54 -6.40
N ASP A 191 19.04 12.26 -7.16
CA ASP A 191 18.64 13.43 -7.95
C ASP A 191 17.86 13.09 -9.22
N MET A 192 17.76 11.80 -9.57
CA MET A 192 16.90 11.31 -10.65
C MET A 192 15.51 10.92 -10.14
N LEU A 193 15.29 10.90 -8.83
CA LEU A 193 13.98 10.59 -8.26
C LEU A 193 12.99 11.73 -8.55
N PRO A 194 11.69 11.41 -8.67
CA PRO A 194 10.65 12.43 -8.76
C PRO A 194 10.79 13.50 -7.66
N PRO A 195 10.49 14.78 -7.95
CA PRO A 195 10.59 15.86 -6.98
C PRO A 195 9.86 15.58 -5.66
N GLU A 196 8.73 14.86 -5.73
CA GLU A 196 7.91 14.50 -4.57
C GLU A 196 8.65 13.58 -3.59
N LEU A 197 9.55 12.74 -4.10
CA LEU A 197 10.45 11.91 -3.27
C LEU A 197 11.69 12.69 -2.83
N SER A 198 12.11 13.66 -3.65
CA SER A 198 13.25 14.51 -3.34
C SER A 198 12.91 15.46 -2.19
N GLU A 199 11.81 16.19 -2.21
CA GLU A 199 11.47 17.27 -1.25
C GLU A 199 11.40 16.85 0.23
N ARG A 200 11.17 15.56 0.52
CA ARG A 200 11.21 15.01 1.88
C ARG A 200 12.48 14.23 2.21
N THR A 201 13.39 14.10 1.27
CA THR A 201 14.75 13.62 1.56
C THR A 201 15.45 14.72 2.35
N PRO A 202 16.05 14.43 3.53
CA PRO A 202 16.81 15.42 4.29
C PRO A 202 17.78 16.16 3.37
N ARG A 203 17.78 17.50 3.41
CA ARG A 203 18.63 18.37 2.56
C ARG A 203 20.11 17.97 2.57
N ALA A 204 20.58 17.27 3.60
CA ALA A 204 21.92 16.68 3.68
C ALA A 204 22.25 15.67 2.56
N LEU A 205 21.26 14.98 1.98
CA LEU A 205 21.45 13.99 0.92
C LEU A 205 21.21 14.56 -0.48
N GLN A 206 20.52 15.70 -0.56
CA GLN A 206 20.41 16.47 -1.78
C GLN A 206 21.68 17.31 -1.92
N GLY A 207 22.47 17.08 -2.97
CA GLY A 207 23.66 17.91 -3.27
C GLY A 207 23.39 19.42 -3.37
N ALA A 208 22.13 19.86 -3.31
CA ALA A 208 21.68 21.25 -3.23
C ALA A 208 22.02 21.97 -1.91
N GLY A 209 22.36 21.26 -0.82
CA GLY A 209 22.80 21.89 0.43
C GLY A 209 24.22 22.49 0.38
N GLN A 210 25.02 22.14 -0.64
CA GLN A 210 26.42 22.60 -0.76
C GLN A 210 26.54 24.13 -0.75
N THR A 211 25.57 24.85 -1.31
CA THR A 211 25.59 26.31 -1.40
C THR A 211 25.27 26.99 -0.06
N GLU A 212 24.46 26.37 0.81
CA GLU A 212 24.16 26.88 2.16
C GLU A 212 25.34 26.66 3.13
N PHE A 213 26.10 25.56 2.99
CA PHE A 213 27.31 25.33 3.81
C PHE A 213 28.47 26.27 3.49
N LEU A 214 28.55 26.76 2.24
CA LEU A 214 29.63 27.66 1.78
C LEU A 214 29.52 29.09 2.33
N SER A 215 28.37 29.47 2.91
CA SER A 215 28.16 30.77 3.55
C SER A 215 28.39 30.75 5.08
N LEU A 216 28.58 29.55 5.65
CA LEU A 216 28.82 29.33 7.08
C LEU A 216 30.33 29.25 7.38
N SER A 217 30.70 29.51 8.63
CA SER A 217 32.06 29.22 9.09
C SER A 217 32.29 27.71 9.04
N LEU A 218 33.55 27.27 8.85
CA LEU A 218 33.89 25.83 8.78
C LEU A 218 33.39 25.05 10.00
N ARG A 219 33.37 25.70 11.18
CA ARG A 219 32.85 25.11 12.41
C ARG A 219 31.35 24.87 12.33
N ASP A 220 30.59 25.89 11.94
CA ASP A 220 29.12 25.84 11.91
C ASP A 220 28.64 24.93 10.77
N ALA A 221 29.31 24.96 9.61
CA ALA A 221 29.04 24.05 8.50
C ALA A 221 29.20 22.58 8.90
N ARG A 222 30.23 22.26 9.69
CA ARG A 222 30.47 20.90 10.19
C ARG A 222 29.42 20.48 11.21
N GLU A 223 29.06 21.34 12.15
CA GLU A 223 28.02 21.05 13.15
C GLU A 223 26.65 20.84 12.49
N GLU A 224 26.31 21.65 11.47
CA GLU A 224 25.06 21.53 10.72
C GLU A 224 24.99 20.23 9.90
N PHE A 225 26.07 19.92 9.17
CA PHE A 225 26.16 18.65 8.43
C PHE A 225 26.06 17.44 9.37
N GLU A 226 26.81 17.45 10.48
CA GLU A 226 26.79 16.37 11.46
C GLU A 226 25.39 16.18 12.06
N ARG A 227 24.66 17.26 12.35
CA ARG A 227 23.30 17.20 12.88
C ARG A 227 22.35 16.52 11.91
N GLN A 228 22.29 17.02 10.68
CA GLN A 228 21.37 16.50 9.67
C GLN A 228 21.71 15.05 9.27
N TYR A 229 23.00 14.72 9.19
CA TYR A 229 23.48 13.37 8.92
C TYR A 229 23.05 12.39 10.03
N LEU A 230 23.30 12.73 11.30
CA LEU A 230 22.96 11.86 12.42
C LEU A 230 21.45 11.72 12.63
N GLU A 231 20.68 12.77 12.40
CA GLU A 231 19.21 12.73 12.42
C GLU A 231 18.66 11.77 11.36
N ALA A 232 19.15 11.87 10.12
CA ALA A 232 18.78 10.95 9.04
C ALA A 232 19.13 9.49 9.35
N GLN A 233 20.31 9.23 9.92
CA GLN A 233 20.72 7.85 10.27
C GLN A 233 19.98 7.29 11.48
N ILE A 234 19.56 8.11 12.44
CA ILE A 234 18.72 7.64 13.57
C ILE A 234 17.33 7.28 13.09
N ASN A 235 16.73 8.11 12.25
CA ASN A 235 15.43 7.86 11.66
C ASN A 235 15.46 6.60 10.79
N ARG A 236 16.54 6.39 10.02
CA ARG A 236 16.77 5.16 9.23
C ARG A 236 16.69 3.86 10.05
N PHE A 237 17.13 3.90 11.31
CA PHE A 237 17.13 2.73 12.20
C PHE A 237 16.02 2.78 13.27
N GLY A 238 14.97 3.58 13.05
CA GLY A 238 13.81 3.66 13.94
C GLY A 238 14.15 4.11 15.36
N GLY A 239 15.12 5.01 15.53
CA GLY A 239 15.55 5.47 16.85
C GLY A 239 16.57 4.57 17.56
N ASN A 240 16.99 3.46 16.94
CA ASN A 240 17.92 2.51 17.57
C ASN A 240 19.38 3.02 17.54
N VAL A 241 19.78 3.72 18.60
CA VAL A 241 21.13 4.29 18.78
C VAL A 241 22.25 3.25 18.64
N SER A 242 22.03 1.99 19.02
CA SER A 242 23.04 0.94 18.91
C SER A 242 23.30 0.53 17.45
N LYS A 243 22.23 0.37 16.66
CA LYS A 243 22.33 0.07 15.21
C LYS A 243 22.93 1.26 14.46
N THR A 244 22.51 2.48 14.80
CA THR A 244 23.08 3.70 14.23
C THR A 244 24.57 3.85 14.54
N ALA A 245 24.99 3.60 15.78
CA ALA A 245 26.40 3.70 16.19
C ALA A 245 27.32 2.73 15.42
N ALA A 246 26.87 1.48 15.27
CA ALA A 246 27.60 0.47 14.49
C ALA A 246 27.73 0.88 13.01
N PHE A 247 26.67 1.44 12.42
CA PHE A 247 26.67 1.89 11.03
C PHE A 247 27.52 3.15 10.79
N VAL A 248 27.44 4.12 11.71
CA VAL A 248 28.21 5.39 11.64
C VAL A 248 29.68 5.16 12.02
N GLY A 249 30.04 4.02 12.60
CA GLY A 249 31.41 3.70 13.01
C GLY A 249 31.84 4.39 14.31
N MET A 250 30.89 4.73 15.18
CA MET A 250 31.14 5.37 16.47
C MET A 250 30.81 4.44 17.63
N GLU A 251 31.49 4.61 18.76
CA GLU A 251 31.09 3.95 19.99
C GLU A 251 29.72 4.49 20.44
N ARG A 252 28.84 3.60 20.93
CA ARG A 252 27.47 3.95 21.36
C ARG A 252 27.43 5.13 22.34
N SER A 253 28.34 5.15 23.31
CA SER A 253 28.42 6.21 24.33
C SER A 253 28.88 7.55 23.76
N ALA A 254 29.73 7.53 22.72
CA ALA A 254 30.19 8.71 22.00
C ALA A 254 29.09 9.28 21.10
N LEU A 255 28.35 8.41 20.39
CA LEU A 255 27.21 8.82 19.58
C LEU A 255 26.12 9.47 20.45
N HIS A 256 25.77 8.86 21.59
CA HIS A 256 24.75 9.41 22.48
C HIS A 256 25.11 10.81 23.02
N ARG A 257 26.38 11.03 23.37
CA ARG A 257 26.88 12.36 23.78
C ARG A 257 26.81 13.37 22.62
N LYS A 258 27.16 12.94 21.42
CA LYS A 258 27.15 13.77 20.21
C LYS A 258 25.75 14.22 19.82
N LEU A 259 24.76 13.32 19.91
CA LEU A 259 23.35 13.64 19.67
C LEU A 259 22.80 14.67 20.66
N LYS A 260 23.15 14.50 21.94
CA LYS A 260 22.78 15.45 23.00
C LYS A 260 23.41 16.83 22.78
N SER A 261 24.66 16.90 22.32
CA SER A 261 25.33 18.18 22.01
C SER A 261 24.76 18.88 20.77
N LEU A 262 24.24 18.13 19.80
CA LEU A 262 23.69 18.67 18.55
C LEU A 262 22.18 18.95 18.61
N GLY A 263 21.52 18.62 19.73
CA GLY A 263 20.08 18.84 19.91
C GLY A 263 19.18 17.83 19.18
N VAL A 264 19.74 16.73 18.65
CA VAL A 264 19.00 15.70 17.91
C VAL A 264 18.38 14.73 18.91
N GLN A 265 17.07 14.84 19.15
CA GLN A 265 16.32 13.87 19.93
C GLN A 265 15.77 12.80 18.96
N GLY A 266 16.03 11.53 19.26
CA GLY A 266 15.32 10.44 18.61
C GLY A 266 13.81 10.54 18.89
N PRO A 267 12.95 9.88 18.11
CA PRO A 267 11.50 9.99 18.28
C PRO A 267 11.14 9.65 19.72
N THR A 268 10.44 10.57 20.39
CA THR A 268 9.91 10.39 21.74
C THR A 268 8.97 9.20 21.73
N ILE A 269 9.47 8.05 22.19
CA ILE A 269 8.60 6.94 22.59
C ILE A 269 7.81 7.49 23.77
N ARG A 270 6.52 7.78 23.56
CA ARG A 270 5.59 8.02 24.67
C ARG A 270 5.58 6.73 25.49
N SER A 271 6.18 6.80 26.68
CA SER A 271 5.99 5.78 27.70
C SER A 271 4.51 5.73 28.02
N THR A 272 3.85 4.64 27.65
CA THR A 272 2.58 4.25 28.25
C THR A 272 2.84 3.93 29.72
N ASP A 273 2.36 4.81 30.60
CA ASP A 273 1.70 4.43 31.84
C ASP A 273 0.18 4.56 31.62
#